data_AF-A0A0V0VC62-F1
#
_entry.id   AF-A0A0V0VC62-F1
#
_cell.length_a   1.000
_cell.length_b   1.000
_cell.length_c   1.000
_cell.angle_alpha   90.00
_cell.angle_beta   90.00
_cell.angle_gamma   90.00
#
_symmetry.space_group_name_H-M   'P 1'
#
loop_
_entity.id
_entity.type
_entity.pdbx_description
1 polymer ?
#
loop_
_entity_poly.entity_id
_entity_poly.type
_entity_poly.pdbx_seq_one_letter_code
_entity_poly.pdbx_strand_id
1 'polypeptide(L)'
;MKTITHIEEFDTSNPAGWEEYSERLVFFLEANSIREGPRRLAVLCSIVRIMQPKTYSIIKSLTSPDPPSSKTFDEVMKLLRNHFMPRPSEVYQRFLYHRRLQQPGEGVAAYVAELRHLAQHCNFGETLESRLRDQLVCGLRDGNLQKQLLADGELTFAKATSSVFVEQNRNPL
;
A
#
# COMPACT_ATOMS: atom_id res chain seq x y z
N MET A 1 36.33 7.33 -10.67
CA MET A 1 34.98 6.75 -10.52
C MET A 1 34.01 7.62 -11.31
N LYS A 2 33.16 7.04 -12.18
CA LYS A 2 32.14 7.80 -12.90
C LYS A 2 31.05 8.22 -11.91
N THR A 3 31.01 9.52 -11.60
CA THR A 3 29.90 10.16 -10.91
C THR A 3 28.63 9.91 -11.70
N ILE A 4 27.60 9.30 -11.10
CA ILE A 4 26.27 9.27 -11.71
C ILE A 4 25.78 10.72 -11.65
N THR A 5 25.67 11.37 -12.81
CA THR A 5 25.37 12.81 -12.90
C THR A 5 23.89 13.11 -13.07
N HIS A 6 23.05 12.08 -13.24
CA HIS A 6 21.65 12.26 -13.58
C HIS A 6 20.76 11.19 -12.95
N ILE A 7 19.72 11.64 -12.26
CA ILE A 7 18.52 10.88 -11.88
C ILE A 7 17.34 11.61 -12.51
N GLU A 8 16.37 10.86 -13.03
CA GLU A 8 15.16 11.46 -13.59
C GLU A 8 14.36 12.18 -12.50
N GLU A 9 13.72 13.28 -12.87
CA GLU A 9 12.93 14.08 -11.94
C GLU A 9 11.71 13.30 -11.42
N PHE A 10 11.34 13.54 -10.16
CA PHE A 10 10.07 13.01 -9.63
C PHE A 10 8.90 13.83 -10.16
N ASP A 11 7.97 13.16 -10.85
CA ASP A 11 6.70 13.77 -11.23
C ASP A 11 5.73 13.82 -10.04
N THR A 12 5.64 14.99 -9.42
CA THR A 12 4.68 15.26 -8.32
C THR A 12 3.21 15.06 -8.70
N SER A 13 2.88 14.99 -10.00
CA SER A 13 1.54 14.72 -10.51
C SER A 13 1.20 13.22 -10.56
N ASN A 14 2.21 12.35 -10.42
CA ASN A 14 2.06 10.90 -10.33
C ASN A 14 2.64 10.37 -9.00
N PRO A 15 1.90 10.50 -7.88
CA PRO A 15 2.40 10.12 -6.56
C PRO A 15 2.67 8.63 -6.39
N ALA A 16 2.08 7.78 -7.24
CA ALA A 16 2.28 6.32 -7.21
C ALA A 16 3.72 5.90 -7.56
N GLY A 17 4.45 6.73 -8.31
CA GLY A 17 5.86 6.49 -8.66
C GLY A 17 6.86 6.88 -7.56
N TRP A 18 6.39 7.35 -6.40
CA TRP A 18 7.27 7.84 -5.32
C TRP A 18 8.16 6.74 -4.73
N GLU A 19 7.65 5.51 -4.56
CA GLU A 19 8.43 4.40 -3.99
C GLU A 19 9.65 4.07 -4.85
N GLU A 20 9.44 3.84 -6.14
CA GLU A 20 10.50 3.59 -7.12
C GLU A 20 11.48 4.77 -7.24
N TYR A 21 10.99 6.01 -7.24
CA TYR A 21 11.85 7.19 -7.24
C TYR A 21 12.71 7.28 -5.98
N SER A 22 12.13 7.02 -4.81
CA SER A 22 12.82 7.09 -3.52
C SER A 22 13.95 6.08 -3.41
N GLU A 23 13.77 4.87 -3.97
CA GLU A 23 14.81 3.85 -4.04
C GLU A 23 15.97 4.27 -4.97
N ARG A 24 15.65 4.78 -6.16
CA ARG A 24 16.66 5.32 -7.10
C ARG A 24 17.46 6.47 -6.48
N LEU A 25 16.82 7.34 -5.69
CA LEU A 25 17.47 8.44 -4.98
C LEU A 25 18.47 7.92 -3.92
N VAL A 26 18.11 6.88 -3.17
CA VAL A 26 19.02 6.26 -2.19
C VAL A 26 20.26 5.68 -2.90
N PHE A 27 20.06 4.92 -3.98
CA PHE A 27 21.17 4.37 -4.77
C PHE A 27 22.07 5.46 -5.37
N PHE A 28 21.48 6.58 -5.80
CA PHE A 28 22.24 7.74 -6.29
C PHE A 28 23.14 8.34 -5.19
N LEU A 29 22.62 8.52 -3.98
CA LEU A 29 23.39 9.07 -2.85
C LEU A 29 24.54 8.13 -2.46
N GLU A 30 24.30 6.82 -2.47
CA GLU A 30 25.31 5.80 -2.19
C GLU A 30 26.41 5.76 -3.25
N ALA A 31 26.04 5.76 -4.53
CA ALA A 31 26.99 5.75 -5.65
C ALA A 31 27.91 6.99 -5.66
N ASN A 32 27.40 8.13 -5.17
CA ASN A 32 28.17 9.37 -5.02
C ASN A 32 28.93 9.47 -3.69
N SER A 33 28.98 8.40 -2.88
CA SER A 33 29.63 8.36 -1.57
C SER A 33 29.12 9.42 -0.58
N ILE A 34 27.88 9.88 -0.73
CA ILE A 34 27.23 10.83 0.17
C ILE A 34 26.61 10.03 1.31
N ARG A 35 27.41 9.77 2.34
CA ARG A 35 27.02 8.93 3.49
C ARG A 35 26.57 9.72 4.71
N GLU A 36 27.02 10.97 4.83
CA GLU A 36 26.69 11.84 5.97
C GLU A 36 25.26 12.40 5.86
N GLY A 37 24.45 12.23 6.91
CA GLY A 37 23.06 12.69 6.97
C GLY A 37 22.86 14.17 6.63
N PRO A 38 23.63 15.11 7.22
CA PRO A 38 23.54 16.53 6.90
C PRO A 38 23.88 16.84 5.44
N ARG A 39 24.85 16.13 4.86
CA ARG A 39 25.25 16.27 3.46
C ARG A 39 24.22 15.67 2.51
N ARG A 40 23.55 14.57 2.89
CA ARG A 40 22.41 13.99 2.17
C ARG A 40 21.24 14.96 2.11
N LEU A 41 20.89 15.57 3.25
CA LEU A 41 19.82 16.58 3.30
C LEU A 41 20.18 17.84 2.52
N ALA A 42 21.42 18.33 2.66
CA ALA A 42 21.89 19.46 1.87
C ALA A 42 21.81 19.14 0.38
N VAL A 43 22.24 17.96 -0.07
CA VAL A 43 22.13 17.52 -1.47
C VAL A 43 20.67 17.40 -1.93
N LEU A 44 19.78 16.86 -1.08
CA LEU A 44 18.34 16.77 -1.35
C LEU A 44 17.70 18.16 -1.52
N CYS A 45 18.03 19.11 -0.65
CA CYS A 45 17.44 20.45 -0.64
C CYS A 45 18.11 21.44 -1.60
N SER A 46 19.41 21.25 -1.91
CA SER A 46 20.20 22.17 -2.74
C SER A 46 20.29 21.77 -4.20
N ILE A 47 20.17 20.48 -4.53
CA ILE A 47 20.20 20.07 -5.93
C ILE A 47 18.81 20.25 -6.53
N VAL A 48 18.58 21.47 -7.03
CA VAL A 48 17.47 21.91 -7.89
C VAL A 48 17.27 21.03 -9.14
N ARG A 49 18.24 20.18 -9.47
CA ARG A 49 18.21 19.24 -10.61
C ARG A 49 17.62 17.86 -10.27
N ILE A 50 17.46 17.53 -8.98
CA ILE A 50 16.92 16.24 -8.50
C ILE A 50 15.48 16.41 -8.01
N MET A 51 15.16 17.57 -7.43
CA MET A 51 13.81 17.93 -6.99
C MET A 51 13.29 19.17 -7.71
N GLN A 52 12.04 19.09 -8.18
CA GLN A 52 11.33 20.23 -8.68
C GLN A 52 11.12 21.30 -7.58
N PRO A 53 11.02 22.59 -7.93
CA PRO A 53 10.67 23.66 -7.00
C PRO A 53 9.40 23.38 -6.19
N LYS A 54 8.45 22.62 -6.78
CA LYS A 54 7.21 22.18 -6.13
C LYS A 54 7.47 21.23 -4.95
N THR A 55 8.39 20.28 -5.09
CA THR A 55 8.75 19.33 -4.02
C THR A 55 9.41 20.03 -2.85
N TYR A 56 10.30 21.00 -3.11
CA TYR A 56 10.89 21.81 -2.03
C TYR A 56 9.84 22.66 -1.30
N SER A 57 8.87 23.23 -2.01
CA SER A 57 7.74 23.94 -1.41
C SER A 57 6.91 23.02 -0.50
N ILE A 58 6.66 21.78 -0.94
CA ILE A 58 6.00 20.75 -0.13
C ILE A 58 6.81 20.43 1.12
N ILE A 59 8.13 20.22 1.02
CA ILE A 59 8.99 20.00 2.19
C ILE A 59 8.88 21.16 3.18
N LYS A 60 9.00 22.40 2.71
CA LYS A 60 8.87 23.59 3.56
C LYS A 60 7.50 23.69 4.25
N SER A 61 6.44 23.31 3.53
CA SER A 61 5.08 23.24 4.08
C SER A 61 4.97 22.16 5.17
N LEU A 62 5.55 20.98 4.94
CA LEU A 62 5.50 19.83 5.85
C LEU A 62 6.41 19.98 7.09
N THR A 63 7.48 20.78 7.03
CA THR A 63 8.39 21.01 8.17
C THR A 63 8.02 22.22 9.02
N SER A 64 7.11 23.08 8.55
CA SER A 64 6.64 24.27 9.27
C SER A 64 6.10 23.89 10.66
N PRO A 65 6.45 24.62 11.75
CA PRO A 65 7.13 25.93 11.78
C PRO A 65 8.67 25.87 11.72
N ASP A 66 9.26 24.67 11.78
CA ASP A 66 10.71 24.51 11.77
C ASP A 66 11.30 24.61 10.35
N PRO A 67 12.54 25.09 10.20
CA PRO A 67 13.21 25.06 8.90
C PRO A 67 13.53 23.62 8.49
N PRO A 68 13.49 23.26 7.19
CA PRO A 68 13.87 21.93 6.71
C PRO A 68 15.26 21.48 7.15
N SER A 69 16.18 22.42 7.34
CA SER A 69 17.55 22.18 7.83
C SER A 69 17.63 21.68 9.27
N SER A 70 16.54 21.79 10.05
CA SER A 70 16.46 21.26 11.42
C SER A 70 16.11 19.78 11.49
N LYS A 71 15.63 19.19 10.39
CA LYS A 71 15.23 17.78 10.30
C LYS A 71 16.37 16.95 9.74
N THR A 72 16.33 15.65 9.95
CA THR A 72 17.25 14.71 9.31
C THR A 72 16.76 14.32 7.91
N PHE A 73 17.65 13.77 7.08
CA PHE A 73 17.28 13.24 5.77
C PHE A 73 16.16 12.20 5.87
N ASP A 74 16.24 11.28 6.85
CA ASP A 74 15.26 10.21 7.03
C ASP A 74 13.89 10.75 7.46
N GLU A 75 13.86 11.79 8.30
CA GLU A 75 12.62 12.47 8.68
C GLU A 75 11.95 13.14 7.48
N VAL A 76 12.73 13.83 6.63
CA VAL A 76 12.20 14.47 5.42
C VAL A 76 11.68 13.43 4.43
N MET A 77 12.42 12.32 4.21
CA MET A 77 11.96 11.22 3.35
C MET A 77 10.68 10.58 3.87
N LYS A 78 10.52 10.43 5.18
CA LYS A 78 9.29 9.94 5.81
C LYS A 78 8.11 10.89 5.61
N LEU A 79 8.32 12.20 5.77
CA LEU A 79 7.28 13.21 5.54
C LEU A 79 6.83 13.20 4.07
N LEU A 80 7.77 13.15 3.13
CA LEU A 80 7.47 13.07 1.70
C LEU A 80 6.75 11.78 1.33
N ARG A 81 7.18 10.63 1.88
CA ARG A 81 6.47 9.34 1.71
C ARG A 81 5.03 9.46 2.20
N ASN A 82 4.78 10.02 3.37
CA ASN A 82 3.42 10.19 3.90
C ASN A 82 2.58 11.17 3.08
N HIS A 83 3.19 12.14 2.41
CA HIS A 83 2.49 13.12 1.59
C HIS A 83 2.11 12.57 0.21
N PHE A 84 3.07 11.95 -0.49
CA PHE A 84 2.85 11.40 -1.85
C PHE A 84 2.22 10.01 -1.83
N MET A 85 2.54 9.21 -0.82
CA MET A 85 1.93 7.91 -0.59
C MET A 85 1.31 7.90 0.81
N PRO A 86 0.26 8.71 1.05
CA PRO A 86 -0.45 8.63 2.31
C PRO A 86 -0.82 7.18 2.52
N ARG A 87 -0.39 6.62 3.66
CA ARG A 87 -0.80 5.27 4.06
C ARG A 87 -2.30 5.22 3.84
N PRO A 88 -2.82 4.28 3.02
CA PRO A 88 -4.25 4.15 2.83
C PRO A 88 -4.87 4.12 4.23
N SER A 89 -5.77 5.06 4.52
CA SER A 89 -6.33 5.18 5.86
C SER A 89 -6.83 3.80 6.27
N GLU A 90 -6.28 3.24 7.35
CA GLU A 90 -6.63 1.90 7.82
C GLU A 90 -8.16 1.77 7.96
N VAL A 91 -8.79 2.85 8.45
CA VAL A 91 -10.24 2.98 8.57
C VAL A 91 -10.93 2.91 7.20
N TYR A 92 -10.40 3.60 6.19
CA TYR A 92 -10.95 3.59 4.84
C TYR A 92 -10.77 2.23 4.15
N GLN A 93 -9.61 1.58 4.31
CA GLN A 93 -9.36 0.25 3.75
C GLN A 93 -10.26 -0.80 4.39
N ARG A 94 -10.43 -0.75 5.72
CA ARG A 94 -11.39 -1.59 6.43
C ARG A 94 -12.83 -1.33 5.98
N PHE A 95 -13.19 -0.07 5.73
CA PHE A 95 -14.49 0.26 5.16
C PHE A 95 -14.71 -0.37 3.78
N LEU A 96 -13.74 -0.26 2.87
CA LEU A 96 -13.81 -0.90 1.55
C LEU A 96 -13.91 -2.42 1.65
N TYR A 97 -13.07 -3.01 2.49
CA TYR A 97 -13.07 -4.44 2.79
C TYR A 97 -14.44 -4.93 3.28
N HIS A 98 -15.02 -4.24 4.27
CA HIS A 98 -16.32 -4.63 4.83
C HIS A 98 -17.49 -4.43 3.88
N ARG A 99 -17.40 -3.47 2.94
CA ARG A 99 -18.41 -3.27 1.89
C ARG A 99 -18.30 -4.25 0.72
N ARG A 100 -17.24 -5.07 0.68
CA ARG A 100 -16.98 -5.96 -0.44
C ARG A 100 -17.90 -7.18 -0.43
N LEU A 101 -18.85 -7.21 -1.38
CA LEU A 101 -19.76 -8.32 -1.67
C LEU A 101 -19.43 -8.91 -3.04
N GLN A 102 -19.58 -10.21 -3.24
CA GLN A 102 -19.38 -10.89 -4.53
C GLN A 102 -20.27 -10.27 -5.63
N GLN A 103 -19.65 -9.87 -6.75
CA GLN A 103 -20.36 -9.22 -7.85
C GLN A 103 -21.17 -10.24 -8.67
N PRO A 104 -22.24 -9.81 -9.37
CA PRO A 104 -22.94 -10.68 -10.31
C PRO A 104 -22.00 -11.19 -11.41
N GLY A 105 -21.94 -12.51 -11.62
CA GLY A 105 -21.05 -13.14 -12.59
C GLY A 105 -19.58 -13.23 -12.16
N GLU A 106 -19.23 -12.75 -10.97
CA GLU A 106 -17.89 -12.91 -10.43
C GLU A 106 -17.70 -14.33 -9.88
N GLY A 107 -16.67 -15.02 -10.37
CA GLY A 107 -16.25 -16.31 -9.82
C GLY A 107 -15.73 -16.19 -8.38
N VAL A 108 -15.94 -17.21 -7.56
CA VAL A 108 -15.56 -17.18 -6.13
C VAL A 108 -14.04 -17.03 -5.96
N ALA A 109 -13.24 -17.60 -6.87
CA ALA A 109 -11.78 -17.39 -6.90
C ALA A 109 -11.38 -15.92 -7.01
N ALA A 110 -12.03 -15.17 -7.91
CA ALA A 110 -11.78 -13.75 -8.08
C ALA A 110 -12.22 -12.97 -6.83
N TYR A 111 -13.37 -13.33 -6.26
CA TYR A 111 -13.86 -12.73 -5.03
C TYR A 111 -12.88 -12.91 -3.85
N VAL A 112 -12.41 -14.14 -3.63
CA VAL A 112 -11.44 -14.46 -2.56
C VAL A 112 -10.11 -13.74 -2.78
N ALA A 113 -9.63 -13.67 -4.02
CA ALA A 113 -8.42 -12.93 -4.37
C ALA A 113 -8.57 -11.43 -4.03
N GLU A 114 -9.71 -10.83 -4.36
CA GLU A 114 -9.98 -9.41 -4.06
C GLU A 114 -10.10 -9.15 -2.55
N LEU A 115 -10.71 -10.07 -1.78
CA LEU A 115 -10.74 -9.96 -0.33
C LEU A 115 -9.33 -9.96 0.28
N ARG A 116 -8.44 -10.84 -0.21
CA ARG A 116 -7.04 -10.87 0.22
C ARG A 116 -6.30 -9.59 -0.16
N HIS A 117 -6.55 -9.07 -1.36
CA HIS A 117 -5.97 -7.81 -1.83
C HIS A 117 -6.38 -6.62 -0.94
N LEU A 118 -7.68 -6.42 -0.68
CA LEU A 118 -8.17 -5.34 0.19
C LEU A 118 -7.68 -5.47 1.64
N ALA A 119 -7.46 -6.69 2.12
CA ALA A 119 -6.98 -6.91 3.48
C ALA A 119 -5.52 -6.48 3.71
N GLN A 120 -4.69 -6.34 2.65
CA GLN A 120 -3.27 -6.01 2.74
C GLN A 120 -3.00 -4.71 3.52
N HIS A 121 -3.90 -3.73 3.38
CA HIS A 121 -3.77 -2.41 4.02
C HIS A 121 -4.69 -2.23 5.23
N CYS A 122 -5.38 -3.29 5.67
CA CYS A 122 -6.31 -3.25 6.79
C CYS A 122 -5.66 -3.49 8.16
N ASN A 123 -4.38 -3.87 8.20
CA ASN A 123 -3.63 -4.11 9.44
C ASN A 123 -4.36 -5.08 10.40
N PHE A 124 -4.84 -6.22 9.89
CA PHE A 124 -5.58 -7.20 10.70
C PHE A 124 -4.67 -8.08 11.57
N GLY A 125 -3.36 -8.12 11.29
CA GLY A 125 -2.39 -8.90 12.07
C GLY A 125 -2.79 -10.37 12.18
N GLU A 126 -2.71 -10.91 13.40
CA GLU A 126 -3.05 -12.31 13.71
C GLU A 126 -4.52 -12.67 13.44
N THR A 127 -5.40 -11.66 13.32
CA THR A 127 -6.83 -11.87 13.05
C THR A 127 -7.17 -11.92 11.55
N LEU A 128 -6.17 -11.82 10.65
CA LEU A 128 -6.40 -11.77 9.20
C LEU A 128 -7.29 -12.92 8.69
N GLU A 129 -6.97 -14.17 9.07
CA GLU A 129 -7.69 -15.34 8.57
C GLU A 129 -9.13 -15.40 9.10
N SER A 130 -9.39 -14.99 10.34
CA SER A 130 -10.77 -14.92 10.86
C SER A 130 -11.57 -13.83 10.17
N ARG A 131 -10.98 -12.66 9.89
CA ARG A 131 -11.64 -11.59 9.12
C ARG A 131 -11.95 -12.03 7.71
N LEU A 132 -11.00 -12.67 7.02
CA LEU A 132 -11.18 -13.21 5.67
C LEU A 132 -12.32 -14.23 5.62
N ARG A 133 -12.40 -15.14 6.60
CA ARG A 133 -13.52 -16.07 6.75
C ARG A 133 -14.85 -15.34 6.90
N ASP A 134 -14.93 -14.42 7.87
CA ASP A 134 -16.18 -13.74 8.17
C ASP A 134 -16.68 -12.92 6.97
N GLN A 135 -15.78 -12.20 6.28
CA GLN A 135 -16.14 -11.42 5.11
C GLN A 135 -16.51 -12.30 3.91
N LEU A 136 -15.81 -13.42 3.69
CA LEU A 136 -16.16 -14.39 2.65
C LEU A 136 -17.59 -14.91 2.87
N VAL A 137 -17.92 -15.33 4.09
CA VAL A 137 -19.26 -15.81 4.41
C VAL A 137 -20.30 -14.71 4.24
N CYS A 138 -20.07 -13.52 4.79
CA CYS A 138 -21.02 -12.40 4.70
C CYS A 138 -21.28 -11.91 3.28
N GLY A 139 -20.25 -11.87 2.42
CA GLY A 139 -20.35 -11.29 1.09
C GLY A 139 -20.55 -12.29 -0.05
N LEU A 140 -20.63 -13.59 0.23
CA LEU A 140 -21.02 -14.62 -0.74
C LEU A 140 -22.42 -14.34 -1.29
N ARG A 141 -22.57 -14.48 -2.62
CA ARG A 141 -23.86 -14.28 -3.29
C ARG A 141 -24.74 -15.53 -3.25
N ASP A 142 -24.14 -16.71 -3.23
CA ASP A 142 -24.87 -17.99 -3.11
C ASP A 142 -25.38 -18.18 -1.68
N GLY A 143 -26.67 -17.94 -1.48
CA GLY A 143 -27.32 -18.06 -0.18
C GLY A 143 -27.41 -19.49 0.36
N ASN A 144 -27.35 -20.53 -0.49
CA ASN A 144 -27.35 -21.92 -0.03
C ASN A 144 -25.97 -22.30 0.51
N LEU A 145 -24.92 -21.95 -0.25
CA LEU A 145 -23.54 -22.16 0.16
C LEU A 145 -23.22 -21.35 1.42
N GLN A 146 -23.69 -20.09 1.51
CA GLN A 146 -23.57 -19.28 2.72
C GLN A 146 -24.20 -19.96 3.94
N LYS A 147 -25.42 -20.51 3.83
CA LYS A 147 -26.08 -21.25 4.92
C LYS A 147 -25.32 -22.50 5.33
N GLN A 148 -24.76 -23.25 4.38
CA GLN A 148 -23.94 -24.42 4.66
C GLN A 148 -22.68 -24.05 5.43
N LEU A 149 -21.99 -22.97 5.03
CA LEU A 149 -20.82 -22.47 5.75
C LEU A 149 -21.17 -22.01 7.16
N LEU A 150 -22.29 -21.30 7.35
CA LEU A 150 -22.76 -20.83 8.65
C LEU A 150 -23.13 -21.97 9.62
N ALA A 151 -23.42 -23.18 9.12
CA ALA A 151 -23.72 -24.34 9.94
C ALA A 151 -22.48 -25.04 10.52
N ASP A 152 -21.27 -24.73 10.01
CA ASP A 152 -20.02 -25.28 10.54
C ASP A 152 -19.51 -24.44 11.73
N GLY A 153 -19.63 -24.98 12.94
CA GLY A 153 -19.17 -24.32 14.17
C GLY A 153 -17.65 -24.18 14.30
N GLU A 154 -16.88 -24.95 13.52
CA GLU A 154 -15.42 -24.95 13.51
C GLU A 154 -14.88 -24.48 12.16
N LEU A 155 -15.60 -23.57 11.51
CA LEU A 155 -15.26 -23.05 10.19
C LEU A 155 -13.97 -22.22 10.26
N THR A 156 -13.00 -22.63 9.44
CA THR A 156 -11.77 -21.87 9.18
C THR A 156 -11.81 -21.26 7.77
N PHE A 157 -10.98 -20.25 7.51
CA PHE A 157 -10.90 -19.68 6.17
C PHE A 157 -10.51 -20.74 5.12
N ALA A 158 -9.54 -21.60 5.45
CA ALA A 158 -9.14 -22.70 4.58
C ALA A 158 -10.33 -23.62 4.23
N LYS A 159 -11.09 -24.09 5.22
CA LYS A 159 -12.29 -24.92 5.00
C LYS A 159 -13.32 -24.19 4.13
N ALA A 160 -13.60 -22.92 4.44
CA ALA A 160 -14.54 -22.11 3.68
C ALA A 160 -14.13 -22.00 2.21
N THR A 161 -12.86 -21.65 1.94
CA THR A 161 -12.34 -21.56 0.57
C THR A 161 -12.43 -22.89 -0.18
N SER A 162 -12.07 -24.01 0.45
CA SER A 162 -12.21 -25.34 -0.18
C SER A 162 -13.65 -25.65 -0.56
N SER A 163 -14.61 -25.44 0.35
CA SER A 163 -16.03 -25.70 0.09
C SER A 163 -16.56 -24.86 -1.08
N VAL A 164 -16.21 -23.57 -1.14
CA VAL A 164 -16.70 -22.71 -2.23
C VAL A 164 -16.06 -23.01 -3.58
N PHE A 165 -14.79 -23.47 -3.60
CA PHE A 165 -14.13 -23.91 -4.84
C PHE A 165 -14.71 -25.21 -5.38
N VAL A 166 -15.05 -26.16 -4.50
CA VAL A 166 -15.71 -27.41 -4.91
C VAL A 166 -17.04 -27.11 -5.60
N GLU A 167 -17.82 -26.19 -5.03
CA GLU A 167 -19.15 -25.88 -5.56
C GLU A 167 -19.10 -25.08 -6.86
N GLN A 168 -18.13 -24.16 -7.01
CA GLN A 168 -17.91 -23.45 -8.27
C GLN A 168 -17.53 -24.40 -9.42
N ASN A 169 -16.77 -25.47 -9.15
CA ASN A 169 -16.43 -26.47 -10.17
C ASN A 169 -17.61 -27.38 -10.54
N ARG A 170 -18.65 -27.47 -9.69
CA ARG A 170 -19.88 -28.22 -9.99
C ARG A 170 -20.86 -27.42 -10.87
N ASN A 171 -20.81 -26.10 -10.81
CA ASN A 171 -21.62 -25.18 -11.63
C ASN A 171 -20.71 -24.16 -12.33
N PRO A 172 -20.02 -24.54 -13.42
CA PRO A 172 -19.36 -23.56 -14.27
C PRO A 172 -20.41 -22.62 -14.86
N LEU A 173 -20.17 -21.31 -14.72
CA LEU A 173 -21.00 -20.24 -15.28
C LEU A 173 -21.26 -20.41 -16.78
#